data_AF-A0A927Z7R9-F1
#
_entry.id   AF-A0A927Z7R9-F1
#
_cell.length_a   1.000
_cell.length_b   1.000
_cell.length_c   1.000
_cell.angle_alpha   90.00
_cell.angle_beta   90.00
_cell.angle_gamma   90.00
#
_symmetry.space_group_name_H-M   'P 1'
#
loop_
_entity.id
_entity.type
_entity.pdbx_description
1 polymer ?
#
loop_
_entity_poly.entity_id
_entity_poly.type
_entity_poly.pdbx_seq_one_letter_code
_entity_poly.pdbx_strand_id
1 'polypeptide(L)'
;MTGQTFTEEEILGVAEEKVPALENAALTFRRATVYQTVVDKDPALAAQDVAIRESQSDDAREIGTLKSGSICYVIADKDQEWIYVESGDVRGFVKAQDLLLSDTKINEEGKTLKDQIEEKGESTYSLATELISASENEALYYSLMSTRSGVPGSSKREAVLSYAAQFIGNPYVWGGTDLVNGADCSGFVQSIYKQFGYTLPRTAAQQALSGEKIPVSEALPGDLIFYGNASGIYHVVMCAGGENTIEAKGSKYGIVSSTLNKKAAVWAIRVMDDADALEYEIPEGLGMIHSYMGWQKVTNTRSQQYAFREAAGMTFDKEGFAVVDNRYVIACTDTFGAIGDYVDFYQEDGTKIPCIIGDFKNEHDGGCNKWGHMNGQCIIEFVVDKNSWYPTNHANPGTASCHPEWHQYLVKAERVGSFYE
;
A
#
# COMPACT_ATOMS: atom_id res chain seq x y z
N MET A 1 56.84 -28.56 -0.12
CA MET A 1 56.32 -27.17 -0.20
C MET A 1 55.47 -26.94 1.02
N THR A 2 55.82 -25.90 1.75
CA THR A 2 55.34 -25.48 3.08
C THR A 2 53.87 -25.08 3.05
N GLY A 3 53.03 -25.76 3.82
CA GLY A 3 51.68 -25.27 4.11
C GLY A 3 51.76 -24.13 5.11
N GLN A 4 51.27 -22.94 4.74
CA GLN A 4 51.05 -21.86 5.68
C GLN A 4 49.83 -22.20 6.54
N THR A 5 50.04 -22.27 7.86
CA THR A 5 48.99 -22.28 8.88
C THR A 5 48.75 -20.85 9.34
N PHE A 6 47.54 -20.34 9.13
CA PHE A 6 47.08 -19.05 9.66
C PHE A 6 46.50 -19.24 11.07
N THR A 7 46.69 -18.27 11.95
CA THR A 7 46.12 -18.26 13.31
C THR A 7 44.67 -17.77 13.31
N GLU A 8 43.88 -18.11 14.34
CA GLU A 8 42.45 -17.72 14.44
C GLU A 8 42.21 -16.19 14.41
N GLU A 9 43.22 -15.38 14.74
CA GLU A 9 43.15 -13.90 14.65
C GLU A 9 43.49 -13.33 13.26
N GLU A 10 44.03 -14.13 12.33
CA GLU A 10 44.46 -13.66 11.00
C GLU A 10 43.37 -13.76 9.90
N ILE A 11 42.15 -14.23 10.23
CA ILE A 11 41.07 -14.45 9.25
C ILE A 11 39.79 -13.66 9.59
N LEU A 12 39.89 -12.36 9.91
CA LEU A 12 38.70 -11.49 9.95
C LEU A 12 38.98 -10.12 9.31
N GLY A 13 39.35 -10.15 8.04
CA GLY A 13 39.05 -9.04 7.14
C GLY A 13 37.67 -9.26 6.53
N VAL A 14 36.67 -8.46 6.88
CA VAL A 14 35.43 -8.40 6.09
C VAL A 14 35.77 -7.78 4.74
N ALA A 15 35.35 -8.44 3.66
CA ALA A 15 35.56 -7.93 2.32
C ALA A 15 34.87 -6.58 2.17
N GLU A 16 35.62 -5.61 1.66
CA GLU A 16 35.14 -4.24 1.46
C GLU A 16 34.34 -4.17 0.16
N GLU A 17 33.13 -3.62 0.23
CA GLU A 17 32.24 -3.45 -0.92
C GLU A 17 32.86 -2.45 -1.90
N LYS A 18 33.32 -2.95 -3.06
CA LYS A 18 33.88 -2.10 -4.12
C LYS A 18 32.87 -1.72 -5.19
N VAL A 19 31.76 -2.45 -5.27
CA VAL A 19 30.65 -2.24 -6.21
C VAL A 19 29.37 -2.53 -5.42
N PRO A 20 28.37 -1.63 -5.42
CA PRO A 20 27.10 -1.84 -4.75
C PRO A 20 26.48 -3.19 -5.10
N ALA A 21 25.87 -3.88 -4.14
CA ALA A 21 25.23 -5.17 -4.35
C ALA A 21 24.23 -5.20 -5.53
N LEU A 22 23.57 -4.06 -5.81
CA LEU A 22 22.65 -3.82 -6.94
C LEU A 22 23.33 -3.86 -8.32
N GLU A 23 24.62 -3.57 -8.39
CA GLU A 23 25.40 -3.49 -9.62
C GLU A 23 26.25 -4.75 -9.86
N ASN A 24 26.24 -5.70 -8.92
CA ASN A 24 26.98 -6.96 -9.03
C ASN A 24 26.17 -8.04 -9.75
N ALA A 25 26.39 -8.16 -11.06
CA ALA A 25 25.73 -9.15 -11.93
C ALA A 25 25.94 -10.63 -11.54
N ALA A 26 26.93 -10.95 -10.69
CA ALA A 26 27.13 -12.32 -10.20
C ALA A 26 26.23 -12.66 -9.00
N LEU A 27 25.74 -11.65 -8.27
CA LEU A 27 24.83 -11.82 -7.13
C LEU A 27 23.40 -12.15 -7.60
N THR A 28 22.96 -11.54 -8.69
CA THR A 28 21.62 -11.67 -9.28
C THR A 28 21.36 -13.05 -9.89
N PHE A 29 22.38 -13.79 -10.35
CA PHE A 29 22.19 -15.05 -11.08
C PHE A 29 21.82 -16.26 -10.21
N ARG A 30 21.87 -16.18 -8.86
CA ARG A 30 21.71 -17.37 -8.00
C ARG A 30 20.73 -17.28 -6.84
N ARG A 31 20.11 -16.13 -6.54
CA ARG A 31 19.34 -15.98 -5.27
C ARG A 31 18.10 -15.08 -5.24
N ALA A 32 17.54 -14.57 -6.33
CA ALA A 32 16.31 -13.79 -6.23
C ALA A 32 15.38 -13.96 -7.45
N THR A 33 14.34 -14.77 -7.32
CA THR A 33 13.03 -14.40 -7.88
C THR A 33 12.28 -13.65 -6.77
N VAL A 34 12.63 -12.37 -6.62
CA VAL A 34 11.72 -11.35 -6.11
C VAL A 34 11.36 -10.56 -7.35
N TYR A 35 10.18 -10.76 -7.90
CA TYR A 35 9.69 -9.84 -8.91
C TYR A 35 9.39 -8.54 -8.17
N GLN A 36 10.16 -7.49 -8.45
CA GLN A 36 9.72 -6.14 -8.12
C GLN A 36 8.40 -5.94 -8.87
N THR A 37 7.34 -5.51 -8.17
CA THR A 37 6.05 -5.13 -8.79
C THR A 37 6.17 -3.88 -9.65
N VAL A 38 7.39 -3.34 -9.81
CA VAL A 38 7.74 -2.25 -10.70
C VAL A 38 8.03 -2.83 -12.08
N VAL A 39 7.17 -2.54 -13.05
CA VAL A 39 7.40 -2.90 -14.45
C VAL A 39 8.09 -1.78 -15.19
N ASP A 40 8.82 -2.14 -16.25
CA ASP A 40 9.41 -1.18 -17.16
C ASP A 40 8.32 -0.28 -17.74
N LYS A 41 8.57 1.03 -17.76
CA LYS A 41 7.66 2.02 -18.33
C LYS A 41 7.51 1.78 -19.83
N ASP A 42 6.31 1.37 -20.25
CA ASP A 42 5.88 1.34 -21.64
C ASP A 42 4.92 2.51 -21.91
N PRO A 43 5.41 3.69 -22.32
CA PRO A 43 4.59 4.90 -22.36
C PRO A 43 3.65 4.93 -23.56
N ALA A 44 2.47 5.51 -23.36
CA ALA A 44 1.51 5.85 -24.39
C ALA A 44 0.98 7.28 -24.16
N LEU A 45 0.51 7.94 -25.22
CA LEU A 45 -0.20 9.22 -25.11
C LEU A 45 -1.66 9.06 -25.49
N ALA A 46 -2.55 9.79 -24.83
CA ALA A 46 -3.94 9.85 -25.24
C ALA A 46 -4.07 10.57 -26.59
N ALA A 47 -4.62 9.89 -27.61
CA ALA A 47 -4.81 10.44 -28.94
C ALA A 47 -5.92 11.53 -28.96
N GLN A 48 -6.83 11.47 -28.00
CA GLN A 48 -7.93 12.39 -27.78
C GLN A 48 -8.28 12.45 -26.29
N ASP A 49 -9.21 13.35 -25.91
CA ASP A 49 -9.79 13.30 -24.57
C ASP A 49 -10.52 11.96 -24.39
N VAL A 50 -10.12 11.17 -23.39
CA VAL A 50 -10.63 9.81 -23.18
C VAL A 50 -10.77 9.50 -21.69
N ALA A 51 -11.77 8.70 -21.34
CA ALA A 51 -11.95 8.20 -19.99
C ALA A 51 -11.15 6.90 -19.78
N ILE A 52 -10.56 6.77 -18.59
CA ILE A 52 -10.05 5.51 -18.06
C ILE A 52 -11.19 4.84 -17.32
N ARG A 53 -11.54 3.60 -17.70
CA ARG A 53 -12.74 2.90 -17.24
C ARG A 53 -12.44 1.76 -16.27
N GLU A 54 -13.41 1.44 -15.41
CA GLU A 54 -13.29 0.43 -14.37
C GLU A 54 -13.27 -1.01 -14.92
N SER A 55 -13.88 -1.23 -16.08
CA SER A 55 -13.89 -2.52 -16.78
C SER A 55 -13.85 -2.33 -18.29
N GLN A 56 -13.68 -3.43 -19.03
CA GLN A 56 -13.56 -3.48 -20.49
C GLN A 56 -14.92 -3.27 -21.19
N SER A 57 -15.58 -2.15 -20.92
CA SER A 57 -16.91 -1.80 -21.45
C SER A 57 -17.05 -0.28 -21.60
N ASP A 58 -17.69 0.17 -22.68
CA ASP A 58 -18.00 1.58 -22.90
C ASP A 58 -18.96 2.16 -21.84
N ASP A 59 -19.80 1.30 -21.24
CA ASP A 59 -20.76 1.69 -20.20
C ASP A 59 -20.17 1.61 -18.77
N ALA A 60 -18.91 1.19 -18.63
CA ALA A 60 -18.26 1.07 -17.33
C ALA A 60 -18.03 2.45 -16.69
N ARG A 61 -18.04 2.47 -15.34
CA ARG A 61 -17.72 3.65 -14.54
C ARG A 61 -16.39 4.25 -14.97
N GLU A 62 -16.35 5.57 -15.05
CA GLU A 62 -15.14 6.32 -15.36
C GLU A 62 -14.35 6.56 -14.07
N ILE A 63 -13.13 6.04 -14.02
CA ILE A 63 -12.22 6.11 -12.86
C ILE A 63 -11.35 7.37 -12.94
N GLY A 64 -11.03 7.81 -14.15
CA GLY A 64 -10.27 9.03 -14.40
C GLY A 64 -10.39 9.45 -15.86
N THR A 65 -9.78 10.58 -16.20
CA THR A 65 -9.77 11.10 -17.57
C THR A 65 -8.36 11.50 -18.00
N LEU A 66 -8.02 11.17 -19.24
CA LEU A 66 -6.82 11.65 -19.92
C LEU A 66 -7.23 12.75 -20.90
N LYS A 67 -6.52 13.87 -20.88
CA LYS A 67 -6.64 14.89 -21.93
C LYS A 67 -5.82 14.47 -23.13
N SER A 68 -6.20 14.94 -24.32
CA SER A 68 -5.38 14.72 -25.51
C SER A 68 -3.93 15.13 -25.26
N GLY A 69 -3.00 14.20 -25.49
CA GLY A 69 -1.58 14.37 -25.27
C GLY A 69 -1.09 14.09 -23.84
N SER A 70 -1.98 13.75 -22.89
CA SER A 70 -1.60 13.25 -21.57
C SER A 70 -0.92 11.89 -21.68
N ILE A 71 0.02 11.61 -20.77
CA ILE A 71 0.79 10.36 -20.74
C ILE A 71 0.13 9.32 -19.84
N CYS A 72 0.18 8.06 -20.26
CA CYS A 72 -0.09 6.88 -19.45
C CYS A 72 0.93 5.79 -19.76
N TYR A 73 0.93 4.71 -18.98
CA TYR A 73 1.82 3.58 -19.15
C TYR A 73 1.01 2.31 -19.32
N VAL A 74 1.34 1.52 -20.34
CA VAL A 74 0.72 0.22 -20.59
C VAL A 74 1.30 -0.79 -19.62
N ILE A 75 0.46 -1.36 -18.77
CA ILE A 75 0.89 -2.29 -17.71
C ILE A 75 0.27 -3.69 -17.87
N ALA A 76 -0.78 -3.84 -18.68
CA ALA A 76 -1.28 -5.13 -19.13
C ALA A 76 -2.01 -5.03 -20.48
N ASP A 77 -2.22 -6.17 -21.14
CA ASP A 77 -3.11 -6.31 -22.29
C ASP A 77 -2.83 -5.41 -23.50
N LYS A 78 -1.55 -5.06 -23.74
CA LYS A 78 -1.11 -4.20 -24.86
C LYS A 78 -1.70 -4.59 -26.22
N ASP A 79 -1.89 -5.88 -26.46
CA ASP A 79 -2.37 -6.43 -27.74
C ASP A 79 -3.89 -6.65 -27.80
N GLN A 80 -4.65 -6.20 -26.80
CA GLN A 80 -6.11 -6.35 -26.74
C GLN A 80 -6.85 -5.06 -27.14
N GLU A 81 -8.17 -5.16 -27.39
CA GLU A 81 -9.01 -3.98 -27.67
C GLU A 81 -9.00 -2.98 -26.51
N TRP A 82 -9.08 -3.49 -25.29
CA TRP A 82 -8.98 -2.72 -24.06
C TRP A 82 -7.61 -2.96 -23.44
N ILE A 83 -6.85 -1.89 -23.32
CA ILE A 83 -5.51 -1.90 -22.74
C ILE A 83 -5.61 -1.42 -21.29
N TYR A 84 -4.97 -2.13 -20.37
CA TYR A 84 -4.89 -1.73 -18.98
C TYR A 84 -3.70 -0.79 -18.77
N VAL A 85 -4.00 0.42 -18.30
CA VAL A 85 -3.02 1.51 -18.19
C VAL A 85 -2.91 2.04 -16.77
N GLU A 86 -1.77 2.63 -16.46
CA GLU A 86 -1.51 3.42 -15.26
C GLU A 86 -1.13 4.85 -15.65
N SER A 87 -1.69 5.85 -14.98
CA SER A 87 -1.31 7.24 -15.14
C SER A 87 -1.48 7.99 -13.82
N GLY A 88 -0.37 8.28 -13.13
CA GLY A 88 -0.43 8.83 -11.78
C GLY A 88 -0.98 7.78 -10.81
N ASP A 89 -2.11 8.07 -10.19
CA ASP A 89 -2.84 7.17 -9.28
C ASP A 89 -4.02 6.47 -9.98
N VAL A 90 -4.31 6.85 -11.22
CA VAL A 90 -5.41 6.26 -11.98
C VAL A 90 -4.94 5.01 -12.70
N ARG A 91 -5.58 3.88 -12.40
CA ARG A 91 -5.49 2.66 -13.21
C ARG A 91 -6.84 2.21 -13.74
N GLY A 92 -6.86 1.69 -14.95
CA GLY A 92 -8.07 1.17 -15.57
C GLY A 92 -7.88 0.89 -17.06
N PHE A 93 -9.00 0.72 -17.75
CA PHE A 93 -9.02 0.32 -19.15
C PHE A 93 -9.27 1.48 -20.09
N VAL A 94 -8.50 1.53 -21.17
CA VAL A 94 -8.68 2.47 -22.29
C VAL A 94 -8.64 1.67 -23.58
N LYS A 95 -9.45 2.03 -24.58
CA LYS A 95 -9.40 1.37 -25.88
C LYS A 95 -8.09 1.67 -26.60
N ALA A 96 -7.50 0.66 -27.23
CA ALA A 96 -6.25 0.79 -27.97
C ALA A 96 -6.28 1.90 -29.04
N GLN A 97 -7.42 2.09 -29.71
CA GLN A 97 -7.60 3.12 -30.74
C GLN A 97 -7.51 4.57 -30.21
N ASP A 98 -7.74 4.77 -28.91
CA ASP A 98 -7.72 6.09 -28.27
C ASP A 98 -6.32 6.43 -27.73
N LEU A 99 -5.34 5.54 -27.92
CA LEU A 99 -3.95 5.68 -27.49
C LEU A 99 -2.99 5.71 -28.68
N LEU A 100 -1.97 6.55 -28.57
CA LEU A 100 -0.75 6.45 -29.34
C LEU A 100 0.24 5.60 -28.51
N LEU A 101 0.50 4.37 -28.94
CA LEU A 101 1.39 3.45 -28.23
C LEU A 101 2.87 3.80 -28.45
N SER A 102 3.74 3.35 -27.55
CA SER A 102 5.20 3.58 -27.56
C SER A 102 5.87 3.34 -28.91
N ASP A 103 5.50 2.26 -29.59
CA ASP A 103 6.08 1.81 -30.86
C ASP A 103 5.55 2.60 -32.08
N THR A 104 4.64 3.56 -31.88
CA THR A 104 4.08 4.40 -32.94
C THR A 104 5.16 5.27 -33.56
N LYS A 105 5.35 5.17 -34.88
CA LYS A 105 6.28 6.03 -35.63
C LYS A 105 5.71 7.43 -35.79
N ILE A 106 6.49 8.45 -35.42
CA ILE A 106 6.07 9.85 -35.42
C ILE A 106 6.70 10.68 -36.54
N ASN A 107 7.69 10.14 -37.26
CA ASN A 107 8.32 10.80 -38.40
C ASN A 107 8.80 9.81 -39.48
N GLU A 108 9.18 10.34 -40.64
CA GLU A 108 9.68 9.56 -41.78
C GLU A 108 11.03 8.87 -41.50
N GLU A 109 11.78 9.38 -40.52
CA GLU A 109 13.08 8.84 -40.09
C GLU A 109 12.92 7.59 -39.20
N GLY A 110 11.69 7.23 -38.83
CA GLY A 110 11.37 6.04 -38.05
C GLY A 110 11.48 6.21 -36.53
N LYS A 111 11.58 7.45 -36.04
CA LYS A 111 11.53 7.76 -34.61
C LYS A 111 10.19 7.36 -34.02
N THR A 112 10.23 6.72 -32.86
CA THR A 112 9.05 6.25 -32.15
C THR A 112 8.52 7.31 -31.18
N LEU A 113 7.29 7.11 -30.69
CA LEU A 113 6.73 7.92 -29.63
C LEU A 113 7.57 7.83 -28.35
N LYS A 114 8.05 6.63 -28.01
CA LYS A 114 8.91 6.41 -26.85
C LYS A 114 10.17 7.29 -26.92
N ASP A 115 10.85 7.33 -28.06
CA ASP A 115 12.05 8.16 -28.25
C ASP A 115 11.75 9.65 -28.00
N GLN A 116 10.58 10.14 -28.43
CA GLN A 116 10.17 11.52 -28.21
C GLN A 116 9.89 11.83 -26.73
N ILE A 117 9.25 10.89 -26.02
CA ILE A 117 8.95 11.05 -24.60
C ILE A 117 10.25 11.06 -23.79
N GLU A 118 11.19 10.17 -24.11
CA GLU A 118 12.51 10.11 -23.47
C GLU A 118 13.32 11.40 -23.70
N GLU A 119 13.31 11.95 -24.93
CA GLU A 119 14.02 13.20 -25.23
C GLU A 119 13.41 14.44 -24.57
N LYS A 120 12.08 14.54 -24.53
CA LYS A 120 11.39 15.69 -23.92
C LYS A 120 11.32 15.58 -22.40
N GLY A 121 11.40 14.37 -21.87
CA GLY A 121 11.17 14.05 -20.47
C GLY A 121 9.68 13.84 -20.17
N GLU A 122 9.38 12.76 -19.44
CA GLU A 122 8.01 12.38 -19.03
C GLU A 122 7.27 13.49 -18.27
N SER A 123 7.99 14.30 -17.47
CA SER A 123 7.42 15.40 -16.68
C SER A 123 6.84 16.54 -17.51
N THR A 124 7.05 16.55 -18.83
CA THR A 124 6.45 17.54 -19.73
C THR A 124 5.01 17.24 -20.11
N TYR A 125 4.54 16.01 -19.84
CA TYR A 125 3.19 15.56 -20.13
C TYR A 125 2.34 15.57 -18.86
N SER A 126 1.08 15.95 -18.98
CA SER A 126 0.13 15.83 -17.88
C SER A 126 -0.28 14.38 -17.68
N LEU A 127 -0.55 14.03 -16.43
CA LEU A 127 -1.15 12.76 -16.05
C LEU A 127 -2.69 12.86 -16.09
N ALA A 128 -3.34 11.71 -16.01
CA ALA A 128 -4.77 11.58 -15.83
C ALA A 128 -5.29 12.37 -14.61
N THR A 129 -6.48 12.92 -14.76
CA THR A 129 -7.27 13.45 -13.65
C THR A 129 -8.06 12.31 -13.02
N GLU A 130 -7.86 12.09 -11.71
CA GLU A 130 -8.62 11.11 -10.94
C GLU A 130 -10.09 11.57 -10.78
N LEU A 131 -11.03 10.65 -10.98
CA LEU A 131 -12.45 10.85 -10.69
C LEU A 131 -12.90 9.98 -9.50
N ILE A 132 -12.35 8.77 -9.38
CA ILE A 132 -12.62 7.80 -8.34
C ILE A 132 -11.32 7.45 -7.65
N SER A 133 -11.32 7.51 -6.31
CA SER A 133 -10.15 7.18 -5.50
C SER A 133 -9.65 5.75 -5.75
N ALA A 134 -8.34 5.53 -5.63
CA ALA A 134 -7.73 4.20 -5.74
C ALA A 134 -8.44 3.14 -4.85
N SER A 135 -8.88 3.51 -3.64
CA SER A 135 -9.60 2.60 -2.72
C SER A 135 -10.97 2.13 -3.22
N GLU A 136 -11.64 2.94 -4.04
CA GLU A 136 -12.97 2.64 -4.59
C GLU A 136 -12.90 2.12 -6.04
N ASN A 137 -11.70 2.09 -6.62
CA ASN A 137 -11.45 1.66 -7.98
C ASN A 137 -11.22 0.14 -8.04
N GLU A 138 -12.23 -0.62 -8.48
CA GLU A 138 -12.09 -2.08 -8.62
C GLU A 138 -11.00 -2.47 -9.64
N ALA A 139 -10.76 -1.61 -10.63
CA ALA A 139 -9.78 -1.86 -11.67
C ALA A 139 -8.35 -1.86 -11.11
N LEU A 140 -8.07 -1.16 -9.99
CA LEU A 140 -6.74 -1.02 -9.40
C LEU A 140 -5.99 -2.35 -9.28
N TYR A 141 -6.70 -3.41 -8.93
CA TYR A 141 -6.16 -4.73 -8.66
C TYR A 141 -6.18 -5.67 -9.87
N TYR A 142 -6.62 -5.19 -11.03
CA TYR A 142 -6.60 -5.96 -12.27
C TYR A 142 -5.18 -6.43 -12.63
N SER A 143 -4.19 -5.56 -12.40
CA SER A 143 -2.79 -5.94 -12.37
C SER A 143 -2.13 -5.36 -11.12
N LEU A 144 -1.34 -6.20 -10.45
CA LEU A 144 -0.52 -5.81 -9.29
C LEU A 144 0.82 -5.20 -9.71
N MET A 145 1.04 -5.07 -11.03
CA MET A 145 2.19 -4.38 -11.59
C MET A 145 1.94 -2.88 -11.64
N SER A 146 3.00 -2.11 -11.40
CA SER A 146 3.00 -0.66 -11.28
C SER A 146 4.21 -0.09 -11.99
N THR A 147 4.15 1.11 -12.56
CA THR A 147 5.36 1.83 -13.01
C THR A 147 6.00 2.66 -11.91
N ARG A 148 5.31 2.80 -10.77
CA ARG A 148 5.81 3.45 -9.56
C ARG A 148 6.40 2.42 -8.61
N SER A 149 7.58 2.72 -8.07
CA SER A 149 8.17 1.95 -6.97
C SER A 149 7.28 2.09 -5.75
N GLY A 150 6.69 0.98 -5.31
CA GLY A 150 5.63 0.94 -4.30
C GLY A 150 5.96 1.81 -3.10
N VAL A 151 5.21 2.91 -2.95
CA VAL A 151 5.16 3.63 -1.69
C VAL A 151 4.13 2.90 -0.82
N PRO A 152 4.50 2.42 0.38
CA PRO A 152 3.55 1.85 1.32
C PRO A 152 2.70 2.98 1.92
N GLY A 153 1.72 3.45 1.14
CA GLY A 153 0.63 4.35 1.55
C GLY A 153 -0.76 3.81 1.16
N SER A 154 -0.81 2.57 0.69
CA SER A 154 -2.03 1.95 0.23
C SER A 154 -2.89 1.41 1.39
N SER A 155 -4.19 1.24 1.15
CA SER A 155 -5.11 0.51 2.05
C SER A 155 -4.48 -0.79 2.55
N LYS A 156 -4.89 -1.26 3.75
CA LYS A 156 -4.35 -2.51 4.33
C LYS A 156 -4.46 -3.68 3.34
N ARG A 157 -5.50 -3.68 2.52
CA ARG A 157 -5.78 -4.65 1.45
C ARG A 157 -4.74 -4.62 0.31
N GLU A 158 -4.41 -3.43 -0.21
CA GLU A 158 -3.41 -3.30 -1.26
C GLU A 158 -2.00 -3.65 -0.76
N ALA A 159 -1.67 -3.34 0.49
CA ALA A 159 -0.38 -3.71 1.06
C ALA A 159 -0.21 -5.24 1.13
N VAL A 160 -1.27 -5.95 1.54
CA VAL A 160 -1.32 -7.42 1.56
C VAL A 160 -1.13 -8.00 0.16
N LEU A 161 -1.83 -7.45 -0.84
CA LEU A 161 -1.76 -7.93 -2.22
C LEU A 161 -0.41 -7.63 -2.87
N SER A 162 0.12 -6.43 -2.67
CA SER A 162 1.45 -6.02 -3.15
C SER A 162 2.55 -6.86 -2.52
N TYR A 163 2.43 -7.22 -1.24
CA TYR A 163 3.37 -8.14 -0.60
C TYR A 163 3.27 -9.54 -1.19
N ALA A 164 2.06 -10.07 -1.36
CA ALA A 164 1.85 -11.39 -1.95
C ALA A 164 2.35 -11.49 -3.40
N ALA A 165 2.19 -10.43 -4.19
CA ALA A 165 2.62 -10.36 -5.57
C ALA A 165 4.14 -10.57 -5.75
N GLN A 166 4.95 -10.17 -4.76
CA GLN A 166 6.42 -10.32 -4.80
C GLN A 166 6.89 -11.78 -4.90
N PHE A 167 6.02 -12.72 -4.53
CA PHE A 167 6.31 -14.15 -4.52
C PHE A 167 5.75 -14.89 -5.73
N ILE A 168 5.10 -14.20 -6.67
CA ILE A 168 4.69 -14.79 -7.95
C ILE A 168 5.93 -15.36 -8.66
N GLY A 169 5.81 -16.56 -9.21
CA GLY A 169 6.90 -17.31 -9.84
C GLY A 169 7.65 -18.25 -8.89
N ASN A 170 7.51 -18.11 -7.57
CA ASN A 170 8.14 -19.03 -6.62
C ASN A 170 7.43 -20.40 -6.58
N PRO A 171 8.15 -21.47 -6.20
CA PRO A 171 7.65 -22.84 -6.35
C PRO A 171 6.48 -23.16 -5.41
N TYR A 172 5.65 -24.10 -5.85
CA TYR A 172 4.67 -24.74 -4.99
C TYR A 172 5.31 -25.97 -4.34
N VAL A 173 5.21 -26.06 -3.01
CA VAL A 173 5.68 -27.23 -2.25
C VAL A 173 4.58 -27.68 -1.31
N TRP A 174 4.09 -28.91 -1.51
CA TRP A 174 3.07 -29.50 -0.63
C TRP A 174 3.56 -29.52 0.82
N GLY A 175 2.77 -28.96 1.74
CA GLY A 175 3.18 -28.83 3.14
C GLY A 175 4.07 -27.62 3.42
N GLY A 176 4.54 -26.89 2.41
CA GLY A 176 5.44 -25.75 2.54
C GLY A 176 4.76 -24.48 3.07
N THR A 177 5.54 -23.66 3.76
CA THR A 177 5.15 -22.33 4.28
C THR A 177 6.22 -21.26 4.01
N ASP A 178 7.21 -21.57 3.17
CA ASP A 178 8.31 -20.66 2.84
C ASP A 178 7.97 -19.93 1.54
N LEU A 179 7.79 -18.61 1.60
CA LEU A 179 7.37 -17.81 0.45
C LEU A 179 8.40 -17.76 -0.70
N VAL A 180 9.65 -18.16 -0.44
CA VAL A 180 10.76 -18.16 -1.41
C VAL A 180 11.09 -19.58 -1.87
N ASN A 181 11.26 -20.51 -0.92
CA ASN A 181 11.68 -21.88 -1.22
C ASN A 181 10.51 -22.83 -1.50
N GLY A 182 9.29 -22.40 -1.18
CA GLY A 182 8.06 -23.00 -1.65
C GLY A 182 6.98 -23.13 -0.58
N ALA A 183 5.74 -22.87 -1.01
CA ALA A 183 4.55 -22.92 -0.18
C ALA A 183 3.44 -23.71 -0.87
N ASP A 184 2.54 -24.33 -0.09
CA ASP A 184 1.25 -24.77 -0.63
C ASP A 184 0.20 -23.67 -0.52
N CYS A 185 -1.01 -23.90 -1.04
CA CYS A 185 -2.07 -22.89 -1.09
C CYS A 185 -2.33 -22.25 0.28
N SER A 186 -2.59 -23.07 1.30
CA SER A 186 -2.83 -22.60 2.66
C SER A 186 -1.58 -22.07 3.38
N GLY A 187 -0.40 -22.61 3.08
CA GLY A 187 0.86 -22.14 3.63
C GLY A 187 1.27 -20.78 3.06
N PHE A 188 0.93 -20.51 1.79
CA PHE A 188 1.15 -19.22 1.14
C PHE A 188 0.33 -18.13 1.82
N VAL A 189 -1.00 -18.26 1.86
CA VAL A 189 -1.86 -17.24 2.53
C VAL A 189 -1.55 -17.11 4.01
N GLN A 190 -1.24 -18.21 4.71
CA GLN A 190 -0.81 -18.16 6.12
C GLN A 190 0.43 -17.27 6.30
N SER A 191 1.45 -17.44 5.46
CA SER A 191 2.69 -16.68 5.56
C SER A 191 2.54 -15.22 5.14
N ILE A 192 1.69 -14.92 4.15
CA ILE A 192 1.33 -13.54 3.78
C ILE A 192 0.65 -12.85 4.98
N TYR A 193 -0.45 -13.42 5.48
CA TYR A 193 -1.26 -12.80 6.52
C TYR A 193 -0.54 -12.64 7.86
N LYS A 194 0.38 -13.57 8.18
CA LYS A 194 1.23 -13.48 9.37
C LYS A 194 2.10 -12.22 9.36
N GLN A 195 2.56 -11.76 8.19
CA GLN A 195 3.35 -10.53 8.06
C GLN A 195 2.55 -9.29 8.46
N PHE A 196 1.22 -9.34 8.31
CA PHE A 196 0.28 -8.27 8.65
C PHE A 196 -0.42 -8.51 10.00
N GLY A 197 0.13 -9.38 10.84
CA GLY A 197 -0.37 -9.61 12.21
C GLY A 197 -1.54 -10.59 12.34
N TYR A 198 -2.04 -11.15 11.23
CA TYR A 198 -3.15 -12.09 11.26
C TYR A 198 -2.65 -13.54 11.40
N THR A 199 -3.19 -14.25 12.39
CA THR A 199 -2.85 -15.67 12.61
C THR A 199 -3.89 -16.59 11.99
N LEU A 200 -3.52 -17.26 10.90
CA LEU A 200 -4.37 -18.24 10.23
C LEU A 200 -3.99 -19.68 10.59
N PRO A 201 -4.96 -20.62 10.70
CA PRO A 201 -4.68 -22.04 10.80
C PRO A 201 -3.92 -22.59 9.59
N ARG A 202 -3.34 -23.78 9.75
CA ARG A 202 -2.44 -24.34 8.73
C ARG A 202 -3.17 -24.81 7.46
N THR A 203 -4.37 -25.36 7.57
CA THR A 203 -5.05 -26.01 6.44
C THR A 203 -6.13 -25.12 5.84
N ALA A 204 -6.34 -25.19 4.52
CA ALA A 204 -7.40 -24.45 3.83
C ALA A 204 -8.79 -24.70 4.45
N ALA A 205 -9.07 -25.94 4.85
CA ALA A 205 -10.34 -26.30 5.50
C ALA A 205 -10.54 -25.60 6.86
N GLN A 206 -9.48 -25.43 7.65
CA GLN A 206 -9.56 -24.69 8.92
C GLN A 206 -9.60 -23.18 8.68
N GLN A 207 -8.81 -22.69 7.72
CA GLN A 207 -8.82 -21.28 7.32
C GLN A 207 -10.23 -20.84 6.91
N ALA A 208 -10.97 -21.67 6.18
CA ALA A 208 -12.36 -21.42 5.77
C ALA A 208 -13.36 -21.18 6.91
N LEU A 209 -12.94 -21.37 8.16
CA LEU A 209 -13.71 -21.15 9.40
C LEU A 209 -13.14 -20.02 10.28
N SER A 210 -12.10 -19.30 9.83
CA SER A 210 -11.27 -18.40 10.65
C SER A 210 -11.61 -16.91 10.52
N GLY A 211 -12.79 -16.56 10.01
CA GLY A 211 -13.22 -15.18 9.80
C GLY A 211 -14.72 -15.10 9.50
N GLU A 212 -15.19 -13.93 9.07
CA GLU A 212 -16.58 -13.76 8.63
C GLU A 212 -16.79 -14.46 7.29
N LYS A 213 -17.77 -15.35 7.21
CA LYS A 213 -18.13 -16.04 5.97
C LYS A 213 -19.01 -15.15 5.11
N ILE A 214 -18.56 -14.84 3.90
CA ILE A 214 -19.25 -13.97 2.94
C ILE A 214 -19.49 -14.70 1.59
N PRO A 215 -20.48 -14.27 0.81
CA PRO A 215 -20.63 -14.70 -0.58
C PRO A 215 -19.38 -14.36 -1.41
N VAL A 216 -19.03 -15.23 -2.37
CA VAL A 216 -17.87 -14.98 -3.26
C VAL A 216 -18.03 -13.69 -4.07
N SER A 217 -19.27 -13.33 -4.40
CA SER A 217 -19.61 -12.08 -5.10
C SER A 217 -19.37 -10.81 -4.28
N GLU A 218 -19.20 -10.93 -2.96
CA GLU A 218 -18.93 -9.82 -2.04
C GLU A 218 -17.47 -9.80 -1.58
N ALA A 219 -16.64 -10.68 -2.14
CA ALA A 219 -15.24 -10.77 -1.78
C ALA A 219 -14.49 -9.51 -2.23
N LEU A 220 -13.88 -8.83 -1.26
CA LEU A 220 -13.05 -7.66 -1.50
C LEU A 220 -11.58 -8.06 -1.70
N PRO A 221 -10.76 -7.21 -2.33
CA PRO A 221 -9.33 -7.41 -2.49
C PRO A 221 -8.66 -7.82 -1.16
N GLY A 222 -7.96 -8.96 -1.18
CA GLY A 222 -7.35 -9.59 -0.02
C GLY A 222 -8.21 -10.67 0.65
N ASP A 223 -9.54 -10.66 0.55
CA ASP A 223 -10.40 -11.72 1.14
C ASP A 223 -10.01 -13.11 0.63
N LEU A 224 -10.18 -14.15 1.45
CA LEU A 224 -9.77 -15.52 1.07
C LEU A 224 -10.95 -16.28 0.49
N ILE A 225 -10.83 -16.75 -0.75
CA ILE A 225 -11.85 -17.54 -1.44
C ILE A 225 -11.47 -19.02 -1.38
N PHE A 226 -12.42 -19.88 -1.03
CA PHE A 226 -12.17 -21.31 -0.86
C PHE A 226 -12.79 -22.13 -1.99
N TYR A 227 -12.03 -23.10 -2.48
CA TYR A 227 -12.50 -24.08 -3.45
C TYR A 227 -12.80 -25.41 -2.76
N GLY A 228 -13.91 -26.03 -3.15
CA GLY A 228 -14.39 -27.25 -2.51
C GLY A 228 -15.18 -28.15 -3.44
N ASN A 229 -15.43 -29.37 -2.97
CA ASN A 229 -16.28 -30.36 -3.62
C ASN A 229 -17.00 -31.21 -2.54
N ALA A 230 -17.62 -32.33 -2.94
CA ALA A 230 -18.33 -33.23 -2.02
C ALA A 230 -17.47 -33.77 -0.87
N SER A 231 -16.15 -33.81 -1.02
CA SER A 231 -15.19 -34.24 0.01
C SER A 231 -14.71 -33.10 0.91
N GLY A 232 -15.10 -31.85 0.65
CA GLY A 232 -14.76 -30.67 1.45
C GLY A 232 -13.89 -29.65 0.72
N ILE A 233 -13.36 -28.69 1.49
CA ILE A 233 -12.45 -27.65 1.01
C ILE A 233 -11.08 -28.26 0.73
N TYR A 234 -10.55 -28.02 -0.48
CA TYR A 234 -9.25 -28.55 -0.91
C TYR A 234 -8.25 -27.48 -1.33
N HIS A 235 -8.68 -26.22 -1.51
CA HIS A 235 -7.81 -25.14 -1.95
C HIS A 235 -8.30 -23.79 -1.44
N VAL A 236 -7.37 -22.84 -1.33
CA VAL A 236 -7.62 -21.44 -0.94
C VAL A 236 -6.87 -20.54 -1.90
N VAL A 237 -7.50 -19.43 -2.27
CA VAL A 237 -6.92 -18.37 -3.10
C VAL A 237 -7.18 -17.04 -2.42
N MET A 238 -6.32 -16.06 -2.65
CA MET A 238 -6.54 -14.69 -2.18
C MET A 238 -7.18 -13.88 -3.29
N CYS A 239 -8.32 -13.23 -3.02
CA CYS A 239 -9.00 -12.33 -3.95
C CYS A 239 -8.08 -11.13 -4.26
N ALA A 240 -7.95 -10.77 -5.53
CA ALA A 240 -7.21 -9.60 -5.99
C ALA A 240 -8.14 -8.67 -6.80
N GLY A 241 -9.39 -8.52 -6.38
CA GLY A 241 -10.40 -7.68 -7.06
C GLY A 241 -11.07 -8.37 -8.25
N GLY A 242 -12.39 -8.17 -8.37
CA GLY A 242 -13.21 -8.78 -9.43
C GLY A 242 -13.05 -10.31 -9.49
N GLU A 243 -12.59 -10.81 -10.64
CA GLU A 243 -12.29 -12.24 -10.84
C GLU A 243 -10.80 -12.58 -10.72
N ASN A 244 -9.95 -11.65 -10.27
CA ASN A 244 -8.52 -11.87 -10.16
C ASN A 244 -8.16 -12.50 -8.80
N THR A 245 -7.12 -13.33 -8.81
CA THR A 245 -6.67 -14.08 -7.63
C THR A 245 -5.16 -14.23 -7.60
N ILE A 246 -4.58 -14.30 -6.40
CA ILE A 246 -3.20 -14.76 -6.17
C ILE A 246 -3.25 -16.10 -5.43
N GLU A 247 -2.53 -17.10 -5.92
CA GLU A 247 -2.54 -18.43 -5.34
C GLU A 247 -1.24 -19.21 -5.54
N ALA A 248 -0.87 -20.04 -4.55
CA ALA A 248 0.03 -21.16 -4.78
C ALA A 248 -0.77 -22.31 -5.41
N LYS A 249 -0.83 -22.33 -6.75
CA LYS A 249 -1.81 -23.11 -7.54
C LYS A 249 -1.53 -24.60 -7.60
N GLY A 250 -0.25 -25.00 -7.55
CA GLY A 250 0.16 -26.39 -7.62
C GLY A 250 1.56 -26.56 -8.21
N SER A 251 2.13 -27.75 -8.08
CA SER A 251 3.53 -28.05 -8.45
C SER A 251 3.92 -27.72 -9.88
N LYS A 252 2.96 -27.72 -10.82
CA LYS A 252 3.19 -27.34 -12.22
C LYS A 252 3.35 -25.83 -12.42
N TYR A 253 2.74 -25.02 -11.56
CA TYR A 253 2.59 -23.57 -11.78
C TYR A 253 3.34 -22.72 -10.76
N GLY A 254 3.45 -23.18 -9.51
CA GLY A 254 3.98 -22.36 -8.43
C GLY A 254 2.96 -21.37 -7.87
N ILE A 255 3.46 -20.25 -7.36
CA ILE A 255 2.67 -19.09 -6.95
C ILE A 255 2.41 -18.23 -8.19
N VAL A 256 1.15 -17.90 -8.46
CA VAL A 256 0.73 -17.20 -9.69
C VAL A 256 -0.39 -16.21 -9.41
N SER A 257 -0.49 -15.21 -10.28
CA SER A 257 -1.77 -14.52 -10.52
C SER A 257 -2.62 -15.33 -11.50
N SER A 258 -3.92 -15.43 -11.26
CA SER A 258 -4.86 -16.24 -12.05
C SER A 258 -6.29 -15.68 -11.95
N THR A 259 -7.16 -16.16 -12.84
CA THR A 259 -8.61 -15.92 -12.76
C THR A 259 -9.30 -16.92 -11.82
N LEU A 260 -10.33 -16.44 -11.12
CA LEU A 260 -11.19 -17.17 -10.19
C LEU A 260 -11.87 -18.38 -10.85
N ASN A 261 -11.76 -19.55 -10.22
CA ASN A 261 -12.50 -20.73 -10.65
C ASN A 261 -13.90 -20.76 -10.02
N LYS A 262 -14.85 -20.08 -10.67
CA LYS A 262 -16.24 -19.98 -10.23
C LYS A 262 -16.95 -21.32 -10.01
N LYS A 263 -16.55 -22.38 -10.73
CA LYS A 263 -17.18 -23.71 -10.57
C LYS A 263 -16.77 -24.41 -9.29
N ALA A 264 -15.58 -24.08 -8.76
CA ALA A 264 -15.04 -24.69 -7.56
C ALA A 264 -15.21 -23.79 -6.33
N ALA A 265 -15.37 -22.48 -6.52
CA ALA A 265 -15.59 -21.51 -5.45
C ALA A 265 -16.89 -21.79 -4.70
N VAL A 266 -16.78 -21.92 -3.37
CA VAL A 266 -17.91 -22.24 -2.49
C VAL A 266 -18.29 -21.06 -1.60
N TRP A 267 -17.34 -20.44 -0.92
CA TRP A 267 -17.53 -19.17 -0.20
C TRP A 267 -16.19 -18.46 -0.03
N ALA A 268 -16.25 -17.20 0.39
CA ALA A 268 -15.09 -16.44 0.83
C ALA A 268 -15.16 -16.18 2.33
N ILE A 269 -14.03 -15.84 2.93
CA ILE A 269 -13.99 -15.28 4.28
C ILE A 269 -13.27 -13.94 4.26
N ARG A 270 -13.76 -13.04 5.12
CA ARG A 270 -13.08 -11.81 5.48
C ARG A 270 -12.29 -12.02 6.76
N VAL A 271 -10.97 -11.86 6.65
CA VAL A 271 -10.01 -11.99 7.76
C VAL A 271 -9.55 -10.62 8.26
N MET A 272 -9.45 -9.67 7.34
CA MET A 272 -9.09 -8.29 7.66
C MET A 272 -10.37 -7.54 8.03
N ASP A 273 -10.38 -6.91 9.19
CA ASP A 273 -11.36 -5.87 9.47
C ASP A 273 -11.16 -4.76 8.44
N ASP A 274 -12.26 -4.31 7.83
CA ASP A 274 -12.30 -3.16 6.92
C ASP A 274 -12.04 -1.88 7.72
N ALA A 275 -10.82 -1.73 8.24
CA ALA A 275 -10.26 -0.48 8.76
C ALA A 275 -9.81 0.44 7.60
N ASP A 276 -10.38 0.23 6.41
CA ASP A 276 -10.40 1.19 5.30
C ASP A 276 -11.65 2.08 5.41
N ALA A 277 -12.27 2.17 6.59
CA ALA A 277 -13.31 3.14 6.82
C ALA A 277 -12.73 4.53 6.56
N LEU A 278 -13.16 5.16 5.47
CA LEU A 278 -12.90 6.57 5.20
C LEU A 278 -13.44 7.43 6.34
N GLU A 279 -14.39 6.90 7.12
CA GLU A 279 -15.07 7.59 8.20
C GLU A 279 -15.18 6.69 9.45
N TYR A 280 -14.74 7.21 10.60
CA TYR A 280 -14.85 6.57 11.90
C TYR A 280 -15.77 7.37 12.79
N GLU A 281 -16.90 6.79 13.20
CA GLU A 281 -17.69 7.31 14.31
C GLU A 281 -16.94 7.03 15.62
N ILE A 282 -16.53 8.09 16.31
CA ILE A 282 -15.82 7.98 17.59
C ILE A 282 -16.86 7.87 18.71
N PRO A 283 -16.78 6.84 19.58
CA PRO A 283 -17.72 6.68 20.69
C PRO A 283 -17.79 7.92 21.59
N GLU A 284 -18.98 8.21 22.09
CA GLU A 284 -19.23 9.32 23.00
C GLU A 284 -18.27 9.28 24.20
N GLY A 285 -17.73 10.45 24.55
CA GLY A 285 -16.85 10.61 25.70
C GLY A 285 -15.37 10.31 25.44
N LEU A 286 -14.92 10.16 24.19
CA LEU A 286 -13.52 9.93 23.82
C LEU A 286 -12.83 11.14 23.18
N GLY A 287 -11.49 11.16 23.17
CA GLY A 287 -10.70 12.17 22.46
C GLY A 287 -10.63 13.58 23.08
N MET A 288 -11.11 13.78 24.32
CA MET A 288 -11.07 15.08 24.99
C MET A 288 -9.67 15.52 25.44
N ILE A 289 -8.75 14.57 25.63
CA ILE A 289 -7.39 14.84 26.10
C ILE A 289 -6.45 14.74 24.91
N HIS A 290 -5.55 15.72 24.77
CA HIS A 290 -4.45 15.65 23.80
C HIS A 290 -3.11 15.63 24.52
N SER A 291 -2.14 14.91 23.98
CA SER A 291 -0.75 14.93 24.43
C SER A 291 0.17 15.43 23.32
N TYR A 292 1.49 15.40 23.55
CA TYR A 292 2.46 15.74 22.53
C TYR A 292 3.70 14.86 22.56
N MET A 293 4.33 14.72 21.40
CA MET A 293 5.64 14.08 21.25
C MET A 293 6.57 14.90 20.36
N GLY A 294 7.88 14.82 20.60
CA GLY A 294 8.86 15.55 19.78
C GLY A 294 9.17 14.84 18.47
N TRP A 295 9.06 15.50 17.31
CA TRP A 295 9.32 14.85 16.00
C TRP A 295 10.74 14.26 15.89
N GLN A 296 11.70 14.92 16.54
CA GLN A 296 13.09 14.49 16.59
C GLN A 296 13.31 13.23 17.45
N LYS A 297 12.27 12.69 18.11
CA LYS A 297 12.35 11.40 18.81
C LYS A 297 12.17 10.20 17.86
N VAL A 298 11.63 10.42 16.66
CA VAL A 298 11.59 9.41 15.59
C VAL A 298 13.01 9.21 15.07
N THR A 299 13.72 8.19 15.55
CA THR A 299 15.16 8.00 15.27
C THR A 299 15.50 6.71 14.55
N ASN A 300 14.56 5.76 14.44
CA ASN A 300 14.78 4.51 13.75
C ASN A 300 14.77 4.73 12.23
N THR A 301 15.96 4.78 11.62
CA THR A 301 16.15 5.06 10.19
C THR A 301 15.51 4.04 9.24
N ARG A 302 15.03 2.91 9.75
CA ARG A 302 14.34 1.86 8.98
C ARG A 302 12.81 1.92 9.09
N SER A 303 12.26 2.85 9.86
CA SER A 303 10.82 2.94 10.08
C SER A 303 10.12 3.85 9.07
N GLN A 304 8.83 3.61 8.82
CA GLN A 304 8.01 4.44 7.93
C GLN A 304 7.90 5.88 8.45
N GLN A 305 7.82 6.07 9.77
CA GLN A 305 7.79 7.38 10.43
C GLN A 305 9.04 8.20 10.15
N TYR A 306 10.21 7.56 10.17
CA TYR A 306 11.47 8.22 9.87
C TYR A 306 11.50 8.61 8.38
N ALA A 307 11.13 7.69 7.50
CA ALA A 307 11.05 7.98 6.06
C ALA A 307 10.09 9.14 5.76
N PHE A 308 8.90 9.16 6.37
CA PHE A 308 7.94 10.25 6.27
C PHE A 308 8.53 11.58 6.73
N ARG A 309 9.15 11.62 7.91
CA ARG A 309 9.75 12.85 8.42
C ARG A 309 10.81 13.44 7.48
N GLU A 310 11.67 12.58 6.93
CA GLU A 310 12.71 13.03 5.99
C GLU A 310 12.08 13.51 4.68
N ALA A 311 11.01 12.87 4.21
CA ALA A 311 10.32 13.23 2.97
C ALA A 311 9.50 14.52 3.09
N ALA A 312 8.73 14.67 4.17
CA ALA A 312 7.87 15.84 4.42
C ALA A 312 8.66 17.09 4.81
N GLY A 313 9.87 16.90 5.37
CA GLY A 313 10.62 17.98 5.98
C GLY A 313 10.02 18.38 7.34
N MET A 314 10.88 18.66 8.31
CA MET A 314 10.44 19.07 9.65
C MET A 314 10.08 20.56 9.67
N THR A 315 8.86 20.89 9.24
CA THR A 315 8.30 22.24 9.33
C THR A 315 7.44 22.38 10.57
N PHE A 316 7.56 23.53 11.25
CA PHE A 316 6.82 23.84 12.46
C PHE A 316 6.13 25.19 12.32
N ASP A 317 4.93 25.33 12.90
CA ASP A 317 4.25 26.61 13.00
C ASP A 317 4.92 27.53 14.05
N LYS A 318 4.38 28.73 14.20
CA LYS A 318 4.89 29.74 15.14
C LYS A 318 4.83 29.31 16.61
N GLU A 319 3.98 28.34 16.94
CA GLU A 319 3.75 27.85 18.31
C GLU A 319 4.59 26.60 18.60
N GLY A 320 5.14 25.96 17.55
CA GLY A 320 6.05 24.82 17.65
C GLY A 320 5.41 23.49 17.29
N PHE A 321 4.19 23.49 16.75
CA PHE A 321 3.54 22.28 16.23
C PHE A 321 4.09 21.94 14.86
N ALA A 322 4.33 20.66 14.62
CA ALA A 322 4.71 20.16 13.32
C ALA A 322 3.54 20.29 12.32
N VAL A 323 3.82 20.85 11.14
CA VAL A 323 2.81 21.08 10.10
C VAL A 323 3.36 20.66 8.74
N VAL A 324 2.58 19.88 7.99
CA VAL A 324 2.86 19.47 6.60
C VAL A 324 1.59 19.70 5.79
N ASP A 325 1.69 20.33 4.62
CA ASP A 325 0.56 20.64 3.74
C ASP A 325 -0.64 21.26 4.45
N ASN A 326 -0.35 22.19 5.36
CA ASN A 326 -1.33 22.90 6.18
C ASN A 326 -2.16 21.98 7.11
N ARG A 327 -1.58 20.84 7.53
CA ARG A 327 -2.15 19.86 8.46
C ARG A 327 -1.20 19.62 9.62
N TYR A 328 -1.74 19.40 10.81
CA TYR A 328 -0.94 19.10 11.99
C TYR A 328 -0.41 17.66 11.94
N VAL A 329 0.88 17.49 12.18
CA VAL A 329 1.46 16.15 12.28
C VAL A 329 1.13 15.57 13.66
N ILE A 330 0.61 14.34 13.69
CA ILE A 330 0.14 13.70 14.92
C ILE A 330 0.66 12.27 15.07
N ALA A 331 0.57 11.75 16.28
CA ALA A 331 0.59 10.34 16.60
C ALA A 331 -0.79 9.87 17.05
N CYS A 332 -1.26 8.78 16.46
CA CYS A 332 -2.52 8.09 16.83
C CYS A 332 -2.33 6.58 16.76
N THR A 333 -3.36 5.79 17.03
CA THR A 333 -3.34 4.34 16.77
C THR A 333 -3.45 4.04 15.27
N ASP A 334 -3.15 2.81 14.88
CA ASP A 334 -3.26 2.38 13.48
C ASP A 334 -4.72 2.27 12.98
N THR A 335 -5.68 2.46 13.89
CA THR A 335 -7.11 2.52 13.61
C THR A 335 -7.45 3.61 12.58
N PHE A 336 -6.78 4.76 12.61
CA PHE A 336 -7.20 5.92 11.82
C PHE A 336 -6.48 6.06 10.47
N GLY A 337 -5.50 5.21 10.18
CA GLY A 337 -4.77 5.25 8.91
C GLY A 337 -3.30 4.84 9.03
N ALA A 338 -2.58 4.95 7.92
CA ALA A 338 -1.15 4.71 7.81
C ALA A 338 -0.32 5.98 8.05
N ILE A 339 0.99 5.84 8.28
CA ILE A 339 1.90 6.98 8.31
C ILE A 339 1.84 7.71 6.96
N GLY A 340 1.67 9.03 7.01
CA GLY A 340 1.51 9.90 5.84
C GLY A 340 0.06 10.17 5.45
N ASP A 341 -0.91 9.45 6.01
CA ASP A 341 -2.32 9.67 5.69
C ASP A 341 -2.83 11.00 6.27
N TYR A 342 -3.60 11.70 5.44
CA TYR A 342 -4.37 12.86 5.84
C TYR A 342 -5.64 12.42 6.53
N VAL A 343 -5.83 12.86 7.77
CA VAL A 343 -7.00 12.53 8.59
C VAL A 343 -7.58 13.80 9.18
N ASP A 344 -8.86 14.05 8.93
CA ASP A 344 -9.61 15.16 9.52
C ASP A 344 -10.38 14.65 10.75
N PHE A 345 -10.07 15.18 11.94
CA PHE A 345 -10.83 14.89 13.17
C PHE A 345 -11.88 15.98 13.41
N TYR A 346 -13.07 15.58 13.83
CA TYR A 346 -14.20 16.48 14.08
C TYR A 346 -14.58 16.46 15.55
N GLN A 347 -14.73 17.67 16.11
CA GLN A 347 -15.20 17.91 17.48
C GLN A 347 -16.74 17.94 17.53
N GLU A 348 -17.31 17.87 18.73
CA GLU A 348 -18.77 17.91 18.96
C GLU A 348 -19.47 19.15 18.35
N ASP A 349 -18.78 20.29 18.30
CA ASP A 349 -19.28 21.53 17.70
C ASP A 349 -19.13 21.60 16.16
N GLY A 350 -18.59 20.54 15.55
CA GLY A 350 -18.32 20.44 14.12
C GLY A 350 -16.97 21.03 13.70
N THR A 351 -16.18 21.57 14.64
CA THR A 351 -14.84 22.08 14.35
C THR A 351 -13.94 20.95 13.87
N LYS A 352 -13.19 21.24 12.81
CA LYS A 352 -12.29 20.29 12.15
C LYS A 352 -10.84 20.56 12.55
N ILE A 353 -10.14 19.50 12.95
CA ILE A 353 -8.70 19.49 13.19
C ILE A 353 -8.06 18.69 12.04
N PRO A 354 -7.48 19.37 11.03
CA PRO A 354 -6.87 18.70 9.90
C PRO A 354 -5.49 18.16 10.28
N CYS A 355 -5.32 16.85 10.20
CA CYS A 355 -4.12 16.16 10.65
C CYS A 355 -3.46 15.36 9.53
N ILE A 356 -2.21 14.99 9.77
CA ILE A 356 -1.45 13.97 9.05
C ILE A 356 -0.78 13.05 10.06
N ILE A 357 -0.84 11.74 9.82
CA ILE A 357 -0.25 10.75 10.74
C ILE A 357 1.26 10.70 10.53
N GLY A 358 2.04 11.13 11.52
CA GLY A 358 3.51 11.11 11.50
C GLY A 358 4.15 10.05 12.39
N ASP A 359 3.43 9.51 13.36
CA ASP A 359 3.86 8.41 14.22
C ASP A 359 2.68 7.56 14.69
N PHE A 360 2.96 6.38 15.25
CA PHE A 360 1.97 5.56 15.92
C PHE A 360 2.15 5.58 17.43
N LYS A 361 1.04 5.59 18.14
CA LYS A 361 1.02 5.33 19.57
C LYS A 361 1.49 3.90 19.83
N ASN A 362 2.27 3.71 20.89
CA ASN A 362 2.64 2.37 21.30
C ASN A 362 1.42 1.65 21.89
N GLU A 363 0.85 0.72 21.14
CA GLU A 363 -0.35 -0.03 21.53
C GLU A 363 -0.09 -1.06 22.63
N HIS A 364 1.18 -1.31 22.96
CA HIS A 364 1.55 -2.13 24.10
C HIS A 364 1.55 -1.35 25.44
N ASP A 365 1.36 -0.03 25.42
CA ASP A 365 1.28 0.75 26.64
C ASP A 365 -0.01 0.43 27.42
N GLY A 366 0.12 0.36 28.75
CA GLY A 366 -1.02 0.14 29.63
C GLY A 366 -2.08 1.23 29.47
N GLY A 367 -3.29 0.83 29.08
CA GLY A 367 -4.39 1.76 28.79
C GLY A 367 -4.41 2.29 27.36
N CYS A 368 -3.61 1.76 26.43
CA CYS A 368 -3.88 1.92 25.01
C CYS A 368 -5.00 0.96 24.57
N ASN A 369 -6.01 1.46 23.89
CA ASN A 369 -6.99 0.66 23.16
C ASN A 369 -6.99 1.11 21.69
N LYS A 370 -7.85 0.52 20.85
CA LYS A 370 -7.91 0.88 19.42
C LYS A 370 -8.13 2.38 19.17
N TRP A 371 -8.74 3.13 20.09
CA TRP A 371 -8.98 4.57 19.92
C TRP A 371 -7.79 5.43 20.34
N GLY A 372 -6.96 4.96 21.27
CA GLY A 372 -5.83 5.73 21.75
C GLY A 372 -5.41 5.37 23.17
N HIS A 373 -4.51 6.19 23.71
CA HIS A 373 -4.06 6.09 25.10
C HIS A 373 -5.16 6.49 26.08
N MET A 374 -4.94 6.18 27.36
CA MET A 374 -5.86 6.52 28.45
C MET A 374 -7.29 5.98 28.22
N ASN A 375 -7.40 4.75 27.70
CA ASN A 375 -8.64 4.09 27.31
C ASN A 375 -9.42 4.87 26.24
N GLY A 376 -8.73 5.50 25.29
CA GLY A 376 -9.32 6.30 24.21
C GLY A 376 -9.60 7.76 24.58
N GLN A 377 -9.25 8.21 25.79
CA GLN A 377 -9.35 9.63 26.14
C GLN A 377 -8.32 10.47 25.39
N CYS A 378 -7.16 9.90 25.06
CA CYS A 378 -6.11 10.54 24.28
C CYS A 378 -5.96 9.88 22.90
N ILE A 379 -6.74 10.39 21.95
CA ILE A 379 -6.75 9.94 20.55
C ILE A 379 -5.59 10.60 19.79
N ILE A 380 -5.51 11.93 19.86
CA ILE A 380 -4.51 12.73 19.14
C ILE A 380 -3.36 13.08 20.08
N GLU A 381 -2.14 12.77 19.64
CA GLU A 381 -0.92 13.27 20.24
C GLU A 381 -0.16 14.12 19.23
N PHE A 382 -0.10 15.43 19.46
CA PHE A 382 0.49 16.35 18.52
C PHE A 382 2.00 16.19 18.45
N VAL A 383 2.54 16.22 17.23
CA VAL A 383 3.98 16.25 17.02
C VAL A 383 4.47 17.69 17.14
N VAL A 384 5.54 17.91 17.91
CA VAL A 384 6.08 19.24 18.22
C VAL A 384 7.58 19.29 17.98
N ASP A 385 8.13 20.50 17.86
CA ASP A 385 9.58 20.69 17.86
C ASP A 385 10.13 20.43 19.27
N LYS A 386 10.77 19.27 19.46
CA LYS A 386 11.39 18.89 20.74
C LYS A 386 12.31 19.98 21.28
N ASN A 387 13.07 20.64 20.42
CA ASN A 387 14.15 21.53 20.83
C ASN A 387 13.63 22.83 21.43
N SER A 388 12.48 23.32 20.98
CA SER A 388 11.83 24.50 21.52
C SER A 388 10.77 24.17 22.59
N TRP A 389 10.07 23.04 22.45
CA TRP A 389 8.92 22.69 23.29
C TRP A 389 9.28 22.09 24.65
N TYR A 390 10.26 21.18 24.69
CA TYR A 390 10.59 20.44 25.92
C TYR A 390 11.28 21.30 26.99
N PRO A 391 12.17 22.25 26.66
CA PRO A 391 12.81 23.09 27.68
C PRO A 391 11.86 23.97 28.50
N THR A 392 10.66 24.26 27.99
CA THR A 392 9.72 25.23 28.60
C THR A 392 8.64 24.59 29.47
N ASN A 393 8.64 23.25 29.63
CA ASN A 393 7.58 22.50 30.29
C ASN A 393 6.18 22.90 29.79
N HIS A 394 6.05 22.95 28.47
CA HIS A 394 4.87 23.44 27.78
C HIS A 394 3.61 22.64 28.15
N ALA A 395 2.48 23.33 28.26
CA ALA A 395 1.20 22.70 28.55
C ALA A 395 0.76 21.79 27.40
N ASN A 396 0.01 20.74 27.74
CA ASN A 396 -0.61 19.88 26.74
C ASN A 396 -1.59 20.68 25.85
N PRO A 397 -1.71 20.34 24.56
CA PRO A 397 -2.75 20.88 23.70
C PRO A 397 -4.15 20.59 24.25
N GLY A 398 -5.12 21.47 24.00
CA GLY A 398 -6.44 21.38 24.63
C GLY A 398 -6.47 21.84 26.09
N THR A 399 -5.48 22.62 26.55
CA THR A 399 -5.53 23.23 27.89
C THR A 399 -5.79 24.74 27.77
N ALA A 400 -6.15 25.38 28.89
CA ALA A 400 -6.45 26.82 28.91
C ALA A 400 -5.34 27.72 28.34
N SER A 401 -4.09 27.24 28.34
CA SER A 401 -2.91 27.97 27.85
C SER A 401 -2.34 27.46 26.53
N CYS A 402 -2.93 26.43 25.91
CA CYS A 402 -2.44 25.81 24.68
C CYS A 402 -3.62 25.23 23.90
N HIS A 403 -4.07 25.96 22.88
CA HIS A 403 -5.25 25.63 22.06
C HIS A 403 -6.48 25.18 22.88
N PRO A 404 -7.06 26.04 23.73
CA PRO A 404 -8.23 25.68 24.53
C PRO A 404 -9.44 25.23 23.69
N GLU A 405 -9.52 25.64 22.44
CA GLU A 405 -10.54 25.20 21.49
C GLU A 405 -10.48 23.70 21.19
N TRP A 406 -9.33 23.05 21.36
CA TRP A 406 -9.18 21.59 21.17
C TRP A 406 -9.70 20.77 22.36
N HIS A 407 -10.11 21.40 23.46
CA HIS A 407 -10.63 20.73 24.66
C HIS A 407 -12.11 20.30 24.51
N GLN A 408 -12.39 19.42 23.56
CA GLN A 408 -13.73 18.87 23.31
C GLN A 408 -13.64 17.40 22.93
N TYR A 409 -14.72 16.64 23.11
CA TYR A 409 -14.75 15.26 22.62
C TYR A 409 -14.67 15.23 21.10
N LEU A 410 -14.03 14.19 20.57
CA LEU A 410 -14.02 13.92 19.15
C LEU A 410 -15.21 13.01 18.83
N VAL A 411 -15.95 13.33 17.78
CA VAL A 411 -17.13 12.57 17.36
C VAL A 411 -16.88 11.78 16.09
N LYS A 412 -15.90 12.21 15.30
CA LYS A 412 -15.59 11.60 14.01
C LYS A 412 -14.13 11.78 13.61
N ALA A 413 -13.58 10.81 12.89
CA ALA A 413 -12.35 10.95 12.11
C ALA A 413 -12.62 10.55 10.64
N GLU A 414 -12.02 11.26 9.70
CA GLU A 414 -12.21 11.01 8.27
C GLU A 414 -10.85 10.97 7.55
N ARG A 415 -10.52 9.87 6.86
CA ARG A 415 -9.33 9.78 6.02
C ARG A 415 -9.63 10.47 4.69
N VAL A 416 -8.84 11.49 4.35
CA VAL A 416 -9.12 12.43 3.24
C VAL A 416 -8.00 12.49 2.20
N GLY A 417 -7.06 11.54 2.24
CA GLY A 417 -5.97 11.37 1.27
C GLY A 417 -4.67 10.95 1.94
N SER A 418 -3.56 11.08 1.22
CA SER A 418 -2.22 10.77 1.72
C SER A 418 -1.16 11.74 1.21
N PHE A 419 -0.09 11.92 1.97
CA PHE A 419 1.10 12.69 1.57
C PHE A 419 1.83 12.11 0.36
N TYR A 420 1.61 10.83 0.09
CA TYR A 420 2.27 10.10 -0.99
C TYR A 420 1.44 10.01 -2.28
N GLU A 421 0.20 10.52 -2.23
CA GLU A 421 -0.73 10.61 -3.37
C GLU A 421 -0.44 11.86 -4.20
#